data_AF-A0A9N8KG74-F1
#
_entry.id   AF-A0A9N8KG74-F1
#
_cell.length_a   1.000
_cell.length_b   1.000
_cell.length_c   1.000
_cell.angle_alpha   90.00
_cell.angle_beta   90.00
_cell.angle_gamma   90.00
#
_symmetry.space_group_name_H-M   'P 1'
#
loop_
_entity.id
_entity.type
_entity.pdbx_description
1 polymer ?
#
loop_
_entity_poly.entity_id
_entity_poly.type
_entity_poly.pdbx_seq_one_letter_code
_entity_poly.pdbx_strand_id
1 'polypeptide(L)'
;MSKTSATPYFQTMSPVPPEPTPSQAPPSLETGRHESPPVPTTTSGFPKVKLRLELRDLSHPSTDLFLKNFNSAKDLNDLVDTVLKRLYTYPDHDDASTRLPMPTHTRIPPTRSVTLILRDMDGVAYTTGADIDDDHKEIHFSLGYLNHVASQKAGYTARTEILGVVCHELVHCFQWNARGTCNGGFIEGIADWVRLHAGFIPPHWKKEAGKSWDTGYQNTGYFLDWIEKTRGTGSVYVMNQALFHKKYDGDTYWKDLFGQSVDSLWREYTESLKKPKDESESYGDPNFKMQIRIKQDVEG
;
A
#
# COMPACT_ATOMS: atom_id res chain seq x y z
N MET A 1 81.06 -19.89 21.63
CA MET A 1 80.10 -18.98 20.99
C MET A 1 79.59 -19.65 19.71
N SER A 2 78.51 -20.43 19.78
CA SER A 2 77.85 -21.01 18.60
C SER A 2 76.72 -20.09 18.17
N LYS A 3 76.77 -19.61 16.92
CA LYS A 3 75.68 -18.87 16.29
C LYS A 3 74.65 -19.86 15.77
N THR A 4 73.46 -19.86 16.35
CA THR A 4 72.28 -20.56 15.84
C THR A 4 71.61 -19.68 14.79
N SER A 5 71.67 -20.07 13.51
CA SER A 5 70.86 -19.46 12.45
C SER A 5 69.43 -19.98 12.54
N ALA A 6 68.47 -19.06 12.68
CA ALA A 6 67.05 -19.35 12.53
C ALA A 6 66.68 -19.31 11.04
N THR A 7 66.04 -20.37 10.54
CA THR A 7 65.46 -20.44 9.19
C THR A 7 64.07 -19.80 9.21
N PRO A 8 63.74 -18.87 8.30
CA PRO A 8 62.38 -18.32 8.23
C PRO A 8 61.42 -19.33 7.63
N TYR A 9 60.32 -19.60 8.32
CA TYR A 9 59.17 -20.33 7.78
C TYR A 9 58.47 -19.45 6.74
N PHE A 10 58.55 -19.81 5.47
CA PHE A 10 57.67 -19.24 4.45
C PHE A 10 56.31 -19.93 4.53
N GLN A 11 55.30 -19.19 4.97
CA GLN A 11 53.91 -19.62 4.96
C GLN A 11 53.43 -19.58 3.49
N THR A 12 53.34 -20.74 2.85
CA THR A 12 52.79 -20.85 1.51
C THR A 12 51.30 -20.54 1.57
N MET A 13 50.88 -19.40 1.01
CA MET A 13 49.47 -19.10 0.79
C MET A 13 48.88 -20.15 -0.14
N SER A 14 47.85 -20.87 0.29
CA SER A 14 47.12 -21.80 -0.55
C SER A 14 46.50 -21.05 -1.75
N PRO A 15 46.46 -21.65 -2.95
CA PRO A 15 45.85 -21.02 -4.11
C PRO A 15 44.36 -20.77 -3.85
N VAL A 16 43.88 -19.59 -4.26
CA VAL A 16 42.46 -19.25 -4.24
C VAL A 16 41.73 -20.22 -5.18
N PRO A 17 40.68 -20.93 -4.73
CA PRO A 17 39.93 -21.83 -5.59
C PRO A 17 39.31 -21.03 -6.76
N PRO A 18 39.18 -21.66 -7.94
CA PRO A 18 38.55 -21.01 -9.09
C PRO A 18 37.10 -20.64 -8.76
N GLU A 19 36.62 -19.54 -9.35
CA GLU A 19 35.22 -19.14 -9.23
C GLU A 19 34.30 -20.27 -9.74
N PRO A 20 33.19 -20.55 -9.04
CA PRO A 20 32.27 -21.59 -9.47
C PRO A 20 31.59 -21.18 -10.79
N THR A 21 31.71 -22.03 -11.80
CA THR A 21 30.98 -21.87 -13.07
C THR A 21 29.50 -22.23 -12.87
N PRO A 22 28.53 -21.44 -13.39
CA PRO A 22 27.12 -21.81 -13.33
C PRO A 22 26.86 -23.19 -13.95
N SER A 23 26.07 -24.03 -13.29
CA SER A 23 25.66 -25.32 -13.85
C SER A 23 24.78 -25.07 -15.08
N GLN A 24 25.15 -25.68 -16.22
CA GLN A 24 24.26 -25.70 -17.38
C GLN A 24 23.10 -26.68 -17.12
N ALA A 25 21.92 -26.37 -17.65
CA ALA A 25 20.80 -27.30 -17.62
C ALA A 25 21.15 -28.57 -18.44
N PRO A 26 20.64 -29.75 -18.05
CA PRO A 26 20.78 -30.98 -18.83
C PRO A 26 20.39 -30.77 -20.30
N PRO A 27 21.14 -31.31 -21.28
CA PRO A 27 20.84 -31.17 -22.71
C PRO A 27 19.46 -31.71 -23.13
N SER A 28 18.86 -32.56 -22.28
CA SER A 28 17.56 -33.21 -22.50
C SER A 28 16.36 -32.41 -21.99
N LEU A 29 16.58 -31.31 -21.27
CA LEU A 29 15.54 -30.31 -21.08
C LEU A 29 15.53 -29.46 -22.34
N GLU A 30 14.65 -29.78 -23.29
CA GLU A 30 14.22 -28.77 -24.24
C GLU A 30 13.76 -27.59 -23.39
N THR A 31 14.53 -26.49 -23.40
CA THR A 31 14.02 -25.20 -22.94
C THR A 31 12.77 -24.99 -23.77
N GLY A 32 11.60 -25.20 -23.15
CA GLY A 32 10.32 -25.02 -23.80
C GLY A 32 10.39 -23.73 -24.59
N ARG A 33 10.02 -23.79 -25.89
CA ARG A 33 9.99 -22.64 -26.80
C ARG A 33 9.71 -21.40 -25.98
N HIS A 34 10.60 -20.40 -26.04
CA HIS A 34 10.39 -19.08 -25.45
C HIS A 34 8.90 -18.80 -25.47
N GLU A 35 8.24 -19.03 -24.34
CA GLU A 35 6.80 -18.86 -24.27
C GLU A 35 6.66 -17.38 -24.55
N SER A 36 6.01 -17.05 -25.68
CA SER A 36 5.79 -15.67 -26.06
C SER A 36 5.33 -14.97 -24.79
N PRO A 37 6.00 -13.89 -24.35
CA PRO A 37 5.70 -13.26 -23.07
C PRO A 37 4.18 -13.15 -22.97
N PRO A 38 3.57 -13.60 -21.86
CA PRO A 38 2.13 -13.74 -21.76
C PRO A 38 1.51 -12.49 -22.35
N VAL A 39 0.66 -12.67 -23.37
CA VAL A 39 -0.04 -11.56 -24.02
C VAL A 39 -0.59 -10.72 -22.90
N PRO A 40 -0.25 -9.41 -22.80
CA PRO A 40 -0.77 -8.56 -21.77
C PRO A 40 -2.30 -8.65 -21.78
N THR A 41 -2.89 -9.39 -20.85
CA THR A 41 -4.26 -9.14 -20.45
C THR A 41 -4.21 -7.85 -19.65
N THR A 42 -4.13 -6.72 -20.37
CA THR A 42 -4.34 -5.39 -19.81
C THR A 42 -5.83 -5.24 -19.57
N THR A 43 -6.31 -5.77 -18.45
CA THR A 43 -7.73 -5.67 -18.09
C THR A 43 -8.05 -4.36 -17.36
N SER A 44 -7.05 -3.64 -16.82
CA SER A 44 -7.27 -2.49 -15.94
C SER A 44 -6.89 -1.11 -16.50
N GLY A 45 -6.26 -1.02 -17.69
CA GLY A 45 -5.90 0.27 -18.32
C GLY A 45 -4.82 1.09 -17.58
N PHE A 46 -4.34 0.61 -16.43
CA PHE A 46 -3.33 1.28 -15.61
C PHE A 46 -1.88 0.96 -16.03
N PRO A 47 -0.91 1.82 -15.66
CA PRO A 47 0.51 1.55 -15.90
C PRO A 47 0.96 0.22 -15.29
N LYS A 48 1.75 -0.55 -16.05
CA LYS A 48 2.39 -1.75 -15.52
C LYS A 48 3.59 -1.39 -14.65
N VAL A 49 3.62 -1.95 -13.44
CA VAL A 49 4.69 -1.72 -12.46
C VAL A 49 5.45 -3.01 -12.24
N LYS A 50 6.79 -2.93 -12.20
CA LYS A 50 7.61 -4.10 -11.85
C LYS A 50 7.54 -4.35 -10.34
N LEU A 51 7.16 -5.55 -9.94
CA LEU A 51 7.04 -5.93 -8.53
C LEU A 51 8.17 -6.86 -8.11
N ARG A 52 8.70 -6.66 -6.91
CA ARG A 52 9.77 -7.49 -6.33
C ARG A 52 9.47 -7.80 -4.86
N LEU A 53 9.99 -8.93 -4.40
CA LEU A 53 10.02 -9.32 -2.99
C LEU A 53 11.48 -9.56 -2.60
N GLU A 54 11.85 -9.04 -1.44
CA GLU A 54 13.14 -9.28 -0.79
C GLU A 54 12.88 -9.76 0.64
N LEU A 55 13.45 -10.91 1.00
CA LEU A 55 13.40 -11.47 2.35
C LEU A 55 14.81 -11.39 2.93
N ARG A 56 15.07 -10.42 3.82
CA ARG A 56 16.43 -10.19 4.35
C ARG A 56 16.87 -11.23 5.37
N ASP A 57 15.93 -11.93 6.00
CA ASP A 57 16.22 -13.01 6.94
C ASP A 57 15.20 -14.15 6.79
N LEU A 58 15.61 -15.23 6.14
CA LEU A 58 14.80 -16.45 5.98
C LEU A 58 14.74 -17.29 7.26
N SER A 59 15.68 -17.09 8.19
CA SER A 59 15.72 -17.84 9.46
C SER A 59 14.81 -17.26 10.53
N HIS A 60 14.36 -16.01 10.35
CA HIS A 60 13.42 -15.37 11.26
C HIS A 60 12.04 -16.05 11.23
N PRO A 61 11.44 -16.44 12.37
CA PRO A 61 10.17 -17.16 12.40
C PRO A 61 9.01 -16.44 11.68
N SER A 62 8.96 -15.10 11.78
CA SER A 62 7.93 -14.30 11.09
C SER A 62 8.01 -14.34 9.56
N THR A 63 9.14 -14.74 8.97
CA THR A 63 9.26 -14.87 7.51
C THR A 63 8.41 -16.03 7.00
N ASP A 64 8.41 -17.16 7.72
CA ASP A 64 7.52 -18.29 7.42
C ASP A 64 6.04 -17.91 7.63
N LEU A 65 5.72 -17.16 8.69
CA LEU A 65 4.38 -16.64 8.92
C LEU A 65 3.90 -15.79 7.73
N PHE A 66 4.74 -14.87 7.23
CA PHE A 66 4.42 -14.06 6.06
C PHE A 66 4.16 -14.93 4.83
N LEU A 67 5.09 -15.83 4.49
CA LEU A 67 4.99 -16.68 3.30
C LEU A 67 3.76 -17.58 3.30
N LYS A 68 3.32 -18.04 4.48
CA LYS A 68 2.07 -18.80 4.64
C LYS A 68 0.80 -17.96 4.45
N ASN A 69 0.89 -16.65 4.66
CA ASN A 69 -0.26 -15.75 4.69
C ASN A 69 -0.27 -14.74 3.53
N PHE A 70 0.75 -14.71 2.67
CA PHE A 70 0.89 -13.77 1.56
C PHE A 70 1.40 -14.48 0.30
N ASN A 71 0.51 -14.69 -0.66
CA ASN A 71 0.85 -15.19 -1.98
C ASN A 71 1.51 -14.07 -2.79
N SER A 72 2.83 -14.00 -2.70
CA SER A 72 3.62 -12.88 -3.22
C SER A 72 3.48 -12.65 -4.72
N ALA A 73 3.16 -13.70 -5.50
CA ALA A 73 2.96 -13.59 -6.94
C ALA A 73 1.61 -12.98 -7.31
N LYS A 74 0.58 -13.17 -6.47
CA LYS A 74 -0.80 -12.74 -6.74
C LYS A 74 -1.18 -11.51 -5.92
N ASP A 75 -1.02 -11.58 -4.60
CA ASP A 75 -1.54 -10.59 -3.66
C ASP A 75 -0.94 -9.20 -3.89
N LEU A 76 0.36 -9.10 -4.16
CA LEU A 76 0.99 -7.80 -4.41
C LEU A 76 0.45 -7.13 -5.68
N ASN A 77 0.22 -7.90 -6.74
CA ASN A 77 -0.36 -7.39 -7.99
C ASN A 77 -1.83 -6.98 -7.80
N ASP A 78 -2.62 -7.80 -7.10
CA ASP A 78 -4.02 -7.51 -6.82
C ASP A 78 -4.20 -6.27 -5.93
N LEU A 79 -3.30 -6.07 -4.96
CA LEU A 79 -3.28 -4.87 -4.12
C LEU A 79 -2.91 -3.63 -4.92
N VAL A 80 -1.95 -3.70 -5.84
CA VAL A 80 -1.62 -2.59 -6.76
C VAL A 80 -2.84 -2.21 -7.59
N ASP A 81 -3.51 -3.20 -8.21
CA ASP A 81 -4.74 -2.96 -8.97
C ASP A 81 -5.84 -2.35 -8.10
N THR A 82 -5.97 -2.80 -6.85
CA THR A 82 -6.96 -2.27 -5.90
C THR A 82 -6.66 -0.80 -5.58
N VAL A 83 -5.42 -0.48 -5.22
CA VAL A 83 -4.97 0.89 -4.90
C VAL A 83 -5.18 1.82 -6.09
N LEU A 84 -4.73 1.41 -7.29
CA LEU A 84 -4.88 2.22 -8.50
C LEU A 84 -6.35 2.45 -8.86
N LYS A 85 -7.21 1.42 -8.79
CA LYS A 85 -8.65 1.58 -9.00
C LYS A 85 -9.26 2.56 -7.99
N ARG A 86 -8.90 2.47 -6.71
CA ARG A 86 -9.45 3.35 -5.67
C ARG A 86 -8.99 4.80 -5.79
N LEU A 87 -7.75 5.03 -6.19
CA LEU A 87 -7.19 6.38 -6.32
C LEU A 87 -7.47 7.05 -7.68
N TYR A 88 -7.69 6.26 -8.74
CA TYR A 88 -7.66 6.75 -10.13
C TYR A 88 -8.84 6.32 -11.01
N THR A 89 -9.78 5.50 -10.53
CA THR A 89 -11.04 5.27 -11.24
C THR A 89 -12.09 6.25 -10.73
N TYR A 90 -12.47 7.20 -11.57
CA TYR A 90 -13.65 8.02 -11.32
C TYR A 90 -14.91 7.22 -11.70
N PRO A 91 -16.00 7.26 -10.90
CA PRO A 91 -17.27 6.63 -11.27
C PRO A 91 -17.85 7.24 -12.56
N ASP A 92 -18.61 6.44 -13.31
CA ASP A 92 -19.13 6.79 -14.64
C ASP A 92 -19.97 8.08 -14.63
N HIS A 93 -19.79 8.88 -15.69
CA HIS A 93 -20.00 10.34 -15.75
C HIS A 93 -21.44 10.82 -15.98
N ASP A 94 -22.41 9.92 -16.09
CA ASP A 94 -23.80 10.28 -16.39
C ASP A 94 -24.63 10.64 -15.14
N ASP A 95 -24.04 10.61 -13.94
CA ASP A 95 -24.69 11.09 -12.73
C ASP A 95 -24.57 12.61 -12.59
N ALA A 96 -25.63 13.30 -13.04
CA ALA A 96 -25.83 14.75 -12.95
C ALA A 96 -25.79 15.32 -11.51
N SER A 97 -25.72 14.48 -10.47
CA SER A 97 -25.56 14.92 -9.08
C SER A 97 -24.11 15.28 -8.71
N THR A 98 -23.12 14.89 -9.52
CA THR A 98 -21.70 15.09 -9.18
C THR A 98 -21.20 16.47 -9.62
N ARG A 99 -21.08 17.40 -8.66
CA ARG A 99 -20.63 18.79 -8.89
C ARG A 99 -19.13 19.01 -8.63
N LEU A 100 -18.35 17.94 -8.49
CA LEU A 100 -16.93 18.01 -8.15
C LEU A 100 -16.12 18.59 -9.33
N PRO A 101 -15.08 19.39 -9.07
CA PRO A 101 -14.21 19.90 -10.12
C PRO A 101 -13.43 18.74 -10.76
N MET A 102 -13.81 18.39 -12.00
CA MET A 102 -13.20 17.27 -12.71
C MET A 102 -11.83 17.62 -13.26
N PRO A 103 -10.78 16.81 -12.98
CA PRO A 103 -9.51 16.95 -13.68
C PRO A 103 -9.71 16.60 -15.15
N THR A 104 -9.11 17.38 -16.04
CA THR A 104 -9.20 17.16 -17.50
C THR A 104 -8.58 15.83 -17.92
N HIS A 105 -7.55 15.38 -17.20
CA HIS A 105 -6.90 14.08 -17.40
C HIS A 105 -6.45 13.52 -16.06
N THR A 106 -6.64 12.22 -15.85
CA THR A 106 -6.10 11.49 -14.71
C THR A 106 -4.57 11.50 -14.76
N ARG A 107 -3.92 11.72 -13.61
CA ARG A 107 -2.46 11.82 -13.50
C ARG A 107 -2.00 10.84 -12.44
N ILE A 108 -1.27 9.81 -12.85
CA ILE A 108 -0.77 8.77 -11.96
C ILE A 108 0.73 8.99 -11.77
N PRO A 109 1.28 8.87 -10.54
CA PRO A 109 2.70 8.89 -10.32
C PRO A 109 3.43 7.90 -11.24
N PRO A 110 4.61 8.25 -11.77
CA PRO A 110 5.34 7.44 -12.75
C PRO A 110 6.09 6.25 -12.12
N THR A 111 5.58 5.70 -11.01
CA THR A 111 6.20 4.60 -10.26
C THR A 111 6.48 3.40 -11.18
N ARG A 112 7.76 3.12 -11.42
CA ARG A 112 8.25 2.06 -12.33
C ARG A 112 8.38 0.73 -11.64
N SER A 113 8.69 0.72 -10.34
CA SER A 113 8.72 -0.52 -9.58
C SER A 113 8.43 -0.34 -8.10
N VAL A 114 7.92 -1.41 -7.48
CA VAL A 114 7.77 -1.52 -6.03
C VAL A 114 8.52 -2.78 -5.56
N THR A 115 9.37 -2.63 -4.56
CA THR A 115 10.01 -3.76 -3.86
C THR A 115 9.46 -3.87 -2.45
N LEU A 116 8.81 -4.99 -2.12
CA LEU A 116 8.42 -5.31 -0.76
C LEU A 116 9.60 -6.00 -0.06
N ILE A 117 10.09 -5.40 1.02
CA ILE A 117 11.29 -5.82 1.75
C ILE A 117 10.90 -6.21 3.16
N LEU A 118 11.07 -7.49 3.50
CA LEU A 118 10.88 -7.99 4.84
C LEU A 118 12.22 -7.99 5.58
N ARG A 119 12.27 -7.30 6.71
CA ARG A 119 13.48 -7.22 7.54
C ARG A 119 13.15 -7.03 9.00
N ASP A 120 14.09 -7.38 9.86
CA ASP A 120 13.98 -7.03 11.27
C ASP A 120 14.20 -5.52 11.44
N MET A 121 13.24 -4.87 12.10
CA MET A 121 13.21 -3.42 12.35
C MET A 121 12.11 -3.08 13.35
N ASP A 122 12.26 -1.94 14.02
CA ASP A 122 11.21 -1.37 14.85
C ASP A 122 10.02 -0.86 14.01
N GLY A 123 8.89 -0.64 14.68
CA GLY A 123 7.66 -0.15 14.04
C GLY A 123 6.92 -1.23 13.25
N VAL A 124 6.06 -0.79 12.32
CA VAL A 124 5.18 -1.67 11.54
C VAL A 124 5.69 -1.81 10.12
N ALA A 125 5.57 -0.74 9.33
CA ALA A 125 6.05 -0.64 7.97
C ALA A 125 6.30 0.83 7.61
N TYR A 126 7.01 1.06 6.50
CA TYR A 126 7.10 2.38 5.88
C TYR A 126 7.45 2.26 4.40
N THR A 127 7.12 3.31 3.64
CA THR A 127 7.43 3.44 2.21
C THR A 127 8.46 4.54 1.95
N THR A 128 9.40 4.28 1.05
CA THR A 128 10.41 5.24 0.60
C THR A 128 10.72 5.08 -0.89
N GLY A 129 11.39 6.06 -1.49
CA GLY A 129 12.09 5.88 -2.77
C GLY A 129 13.36 5.04 -2.60
N ALA A 130 13.76 4.34 -3.66
CA ALA A 130 15.00 3.58 -3.74
C ALA A 130 16.18 4.52 -4.10
N ASP A 131 17.40 4.02 -3.89
CA ASP A 131 18.63 4.81 -4.09
C ASP A 131 18.82 5.35 -5.52
N ILE A 132 18.20 4.70 -6.52
CA ILE A 132 18.31 5.10 -7.92
C ILE A 132 17.50 6.38 -8.18
N ASP A 133 16.21 6.36 -7.84
CA ASP A 133 15.28 7.50 -7.94
C ASP A 133 13.94 7.19 -7.24
N ASP A 134 13.11 8.23 -7.10
CA ASP A 134 11.82 8.15 -6.42
C ASP A 134 10.72 7.41 -7.21
N ASP A 135 10.95 7.06 -8.49
CA ASP A 135 9.99 6.23 -9.25
C ASP A 135 10.16 4.73 -8.92
N HIS A 136 11.25 4.37 -8.25
CA HIS A 136 11.47 3.06 -7.68
C HIS A 136 11.14 3.11 -6.20
N LYS A 137 10.07 2.44 -5.78
CA LYS A 137 9.60 2.47 -4.39
C LYS A 137 10.02 1.22 -3.64
N GLU A 138 10.28 1.40 -2.35
CA GLU A 138 10.55 0.32 -1.40
C GLU A 138 9.52 0.40 -0.27
N ILE A 139 8.93 -0.74 0.06
CA ILE A 139 8.08 -0.92 1.23
C ILE A 139 8.87 -1.79 2.19
N HIS A 140 9.21 -1.28 3.36
CA HIS A 140 9.86 -2.08 4.40
C HIS A 140 8.81 -2.55 5.39
N PHE A 141 8.72 -3.86 5.63
CA PHE A 141 7.78 -4.48 6.55
C PHE A 141 8.54 -5.19 7.67
N SER A 142 8.23 -4.81 8.92
CA SER A 142 8.88 -5.35 10.13
C SER A 142 8.54 -6.81 10.39
N LEU A 143 9.57 -7.65 10.43
CA LEU A 143 9.47 -9.03 10.89
C LEU A 143 9.11 -9.10 12.38
N GLY A 144 9.56 -8.14 13.20
CA GLY A 144 9.22 -8.03 14.62
C GLY A 144 7.73 -7.79 14.83
N TYR A 145 7.11 -6.89 14.05
CA TYR A 145 5.67 -6.64 14.09
C TYR A 145 4.85 -7.87 13.71
N LEU A 146 5.24 -8.58 12.65
CA LEU A 146 4.53 -9.78 12.19
C LEU A 146 4.43 -10.87 13.26
N ASN A 147 5.38 -10.96 14.19
CA ASN A 147 5.31 -11.88 15.32
C ASN A 147 4.09 -11.59 16.23
N HIS A 148 3.71 -10.32 16.38
CA HIS A 148 2.55 -9.91 17.17
C HIS A 148 1.21 -10.14 16.44
N VAL A 149 1.24 -10.11 15.11
CA VAL A 149 0.07 -10.31 14.23
C VAL A 149 -0.47 -11.75 14.29
N ALA A 150 0.38 -12.73 14.59
CA ALA A 150 0.00 -14.15 14.69
C ALA A 150 -1.02 -14.47 15.81
N SER A 151 -1.27 -13.53 16.73
CA SER A 151 -2.06 -13.75 17.95
C SER A 151 -3.51 -13.23 17.90
N GLN A 152 -4.01 -12.83 16.73
CA GLN A 152 -5.24 -12.03 16.64
C GLN A 152 -6.56 -12.83 16.66
N LYS A 153 -7.63 -12.12 17.02
CA LYS A 153 -8.99 -12.59 17.35
C LYS A 153 -9.69 -13.32 16.18
N ALA A 154 -10.74 -14.08 16.52
CA ALA A 154 -11.62 -14.71 15.53
C ALA A 154 -12.18 -13.69 14.51
N GLY A 155 -12.02 -13.98 13.21
CA GLY A 155 -12.51 -13.16 12.11
C GLY A 155 -11.53 -12.10 11.57
N TYR A 156 -10.35 -11.95 12.16
CA TYR A 156 -9.26 -11.10 11.62
C TYR A 156 -7.93 -11.85 11.70
N THR A 157 -7.46 -12.31 10.55
CA THR A 157 -6.32 -13.24 10.47
C THR A 157 -5.00 -12.51 10.22
N ALA A 158 -3.89 -13.22 10.40
CA ALA A 158 -2.58 -12.69 10.03
C ALA A 158 -2.53 -12.28 8.55
N ARG A 159 -3.15 -13.06 7.67
CA ARG A 159 -3.34 -12.71 6.24
C ARG A 159 -4.05 -11.36 6.08
N THR A 160 -5.16 -11.13 6.76
CA THR A 160 -5.91 -9.87 6.63
C THR A 160 -5.09 -8.66 7.10
N GLU A 161 -4.34 -8.77 8.21
CA GLU A 161 -3.47 -7.68 8.67
C GLU A 161 -2.32 -7.43 7.69
N ILE A 162 -1.64 -8.49 7.23
CA ILE A 162 -0.52 -8.39 6.28
C ILE A 162 -0.99 -7.69 5.00
N LEU A 163 -2.11 -8.14 4.41
CA LEU A 163 -2.68 -7.51 3.22
C LEU A 163 -3.07 -6.06 3.48
N GLY A 164 -3.63 -5.76 4.66
CA GLY A 164 -4.01 -4.41 5.05
C GLY A 164 -2.84 -3.44 5.18
N VAL A 165 -1.74 -3.86 5.83
CA VAL A 165 -0.52 -3.07 5.95
C VAL A 165 0.11 -2.85 4.58
N VAL A 166 0.28 -3.90 3.78
CA VAL A 166 0.85 -3.77 2.43
C VAL A 166 -0.04 -2.89 1.55
N CYS A 167 -1.36 -2.98 1.66
CA CYS A 167 -2.31 -2.11 0.97
C CYS A 167 -2.10 -0.64 1.33
N HIS A 168 -1.97 -0.32 2.62
CA HIS A 168 -1.69 1.03 3.12
C HIS A 168 -0.38 1.56 2.53
N GLU A 169 0.72 0.81 2.62
CA GLU A 169 2.02 1.24 2.13
C GLU A 169 2.06 1.39 0.59
N LEU A 170 1.35 0.54 -0.14
CA LEU A 170 1.21 0.70 -1.59
C LEU A 170 0.50 2.00 -1.97
N VAL A 171 -0.38 2.54 -1.14
CA VAL A 171 -0.99 3.85 -1.41
C VAL A 171 0.08 4.94 -1.45
N HIS A 172 1.06 4.91 -0.54
CA HIS A 172 2.18 5.84 -0.58
C HIS A 172 3.04 5.73 -1.84
N CYS A 173 3.09 4.55 -2.48
CA CYS A 173 3.77 4.36 -3.76
C CYS A 173 3.08 5.06 -4.93
N PHE A 174 1.76 5.29 -4.83
CA PHE A 174 0.93 5.74 -5.96
C PHE A 174 0.11 6.99 -5.67
N GLN A 175 0.14 7.58 -4.49
CA GLN A 175 -0.58 8.82 -4.19
C GLN A 175 0.27 10.06 -4.45
N TRP A 176 -0.40 11.18 -4.71
CA TRP A 176 0.26 12.48 -4.73
C TRP A 176 0.38 13.06 -3.32
N ASN A 177 1.46 13.79 -3.06
CA ASN A 177 1.71 14.42 -1.75
C ASN A 177 1.93 15.94 -1.82
N ALA A 178 1.48 16.57 -2.90
CA ALA A 178 1.69 17.99 -3.17
C ALA A 178 3.15 18.44 -3.06
N ARG A 179 4.07 17.64 -3.63
CA ARG A 179 5.52 17.92 -3.59
C ARG A 179 6.04 18.04 -2.15
N GLY A 180 5.53 17.18 -1.28
CA GLY A 180 5.88 17.14 0.15
C GLY A 180 5.29 18.27 1.00
N THR A 181 4.35 19.08 0.48
CA THR A 181 3.73 20.17 1.26
C THR A 181 2.41 19.77 1.93
N CYS A 182 1.84 18.63 1.56
CA CYS A 182 0.66 18.09 2.21
C CYS A 182 1.00 17.63 3.63
N ASN A 183 0.09 17.86 4.59
CA ASN A 183 0.33 17.41 5.96
C ASN A 183 0.27 15.87 6.05
N GLY A 184 1.05 15.31 6.99
CA GLY A 184 1.18 13.86 7.16
C GLY A 184 -0.15 13.18 7.46
N GLY A 185 -0.98 13.73 8.34
CA GLY A 185 -2.25 13.11 8.69
C GLY A 185 -3.21 12.93 7.51
N PHE A 186 -3.22 13.87 6.56
CA PHE A 186 -4.01 13.73 5.35
C PHE A 186 -3.45 12.62 4.43
N ILE A 187 -2.12 12.55 4.29
CA ILE A 187 -1.41 11.52 3.52
C ILE A 187 -1.65 10.12 4.10
N GLU A 188 -1.57 9.96 5.43
CA GLU A 188 -1.93 8.72 6.14
C GLU A 188 -3.42 8.39 6.00
N GLY A 189 -4.27 9.41 6.06
CA GLY A 189 -5.71 9.26 5.95
C GLY A 189 -6.19 8.74 4.60
N ILE A 190 -5.57 9.16 3.50
CA ILE A 190 -5.86 8.61 2.16
C ILE A 190 -5.48 7.13 2.12
N ALA A 191 -4.32 6.76 2.67
CA ALA A 191 -3.88 5.36 2.74
C ALA A 191 -4.86 4.48 3.52
N ASP A 192 -5.32 4.95 4.69
CA ASP A 192 -6.30 4.22 5.49
C ASP A 192 -7.72 4.24 4.92
N TRP A 193 -8.09 5.27 4.15
CA TRP A 193 -9.32 5.24 3.37
C TRP A 193 -9.30 4.14 2.30
N VAL A 194 -8.19 3.99 1.56
CA VAL A 194 -8.06 2.89 0.60
C VAL A 194 -8.08 1.54 1.32
N ARG A 195 -7.35 1.38 2.43
CA ARG A 195 -7.36 0.16 3.25
C ARG A 195 -8.78 -0.19 3.73
N LEU A 196 -9.54 0.80 4.19
CA LEU A 196 -10.96 0.67 4.57
C LEU A 196 -11.81 0.14 3.42
N HIS A 197 -11.71 0.76 2.24
CA HIS A 197 -12.48 0.39 1.04
C HIS A 197 -11.96 -0.86 0.33
N ALA A 198 -10.77 -1.34 0.69
CA ALA A 198 -10.24 -2.65 0.33
C ALA A 198 -10.70 -3.75 1.31
N GLY A 199 -11.43 -3.40 2.38
CA GLY A 199 -12.01 -4.36 3.32
C GLY A 199 -11.04 -4.86 4.41
N PHE A 200 -9.83 -4.30 4.50
CA PHE A 200 -8.81 -4.73 5.47
C PHE A 200 -8.88 -3.95 6.79
N ILE A 201 -10.07 -3.92 7.40
CA ILE A 201 -10.40 -3.10 8.58
C ILE A 201 -9.91 -3.80 9.86
N PRO A 202 -8.93 -3.25 10.59
CA PRO A 202 -8.49 -3.80 11.87
C PRO A 202 -9.61 -3.80 12.93
N PRO A 203 -9.68 -4.80 13.82
CA PRO A 203 -10.77 -4.92 14.81
C PRO A 203 -10.84 -3.77 15.82
N HIS A 204 -9.75 -3.02 15.99
CA HIS A 204 -9.67 -1.89 16.91
C HIS A 204 -10.13 -0.58 16.26
N TRP A 205 -10.40 -0.57 14.95
CA TRP A 205 -10.87 0.63 14.27
C TRP A 205 -12.28 0.99 14.67
N LYS A 206 -12.50 2.29 14.90
CA LYS A 206 -13.79 2.86 15.31
C LYS A 206 -14.08 4.07 14.46
N LYS A 207 -15.32 4.16 13.99
CA LYS A 207 -15.84 5.35 13.32
C LYS A 207 -16.18 6.41 14.38
N GLU A 208 -15.17 7.18 14.78
CA GLU A 208 -15.27 8.24 15.78
C GLU A 208 -14.52 9.50 15.35
N ALA A 209 -14.89 10.65 15.91
CA ALA A 209 -14.14 11.88 15.70
C ALA A 209 -12.96 11.92 16.68
N GLY A 210 -11.75 11.95 16.12
CA GLY A 210 -10.52 12.22 16.87
C GLY A 210 -10.42 13.68 17.33
N LYS A 211 -9.22 14.08 17.78
CA LYS A 211 -8.96 15.47 18.21
C LYS A 211 -9.05 16.48 17.06
N SER A 212 -8.58 16.10 15.88
CA SER A 212 -8.62 16.88 14.64
C SER A 212 -8.73 15.96 13.43
N TRP A 213 -9.11 16.56 12.29
CA TRP A 213 -9.32 15.85 11.03
C TRP A 213 -8.03 15.24 10.47
N ASP A 214 -6.88 15.82 10.77
CA ASP A 214 -5.53 15.47 10.29
C ASP A 214 -4.71 14.69 11.35
N THR A 215 -5.38 14.01 12.27
CA THR A 215 -4.69 13.08 13.18
C THR A 215 -4.14 11.84 12.48
N GLY A 216 -4.51 11.63 11.21
CA GLY A 216 -4.09 10.49 10.41
C GLY A 216 -4.88 9.23 10.71
N TYR A 217 -4.45 8.17 10.05
CA TYR A 217 -4.95 6.82 10.22
C TYR A 217 -6.49 6.69 10.12
N GLN A 218 -7.09 5.78 10.88
CA GLN A 218 -8.54 5.53 10.92
C GLN A 218 -9.41 6.79 11.07
N ASN A 219 -8.99 7.80 11.84
CA ASN A 219 -9.82 8.98 12.12
C ASN A 219 -9.99 9.79 10.83
N THR A 220 -8.88 10.07 10.15
CA THR A 220 -8.91 10.75 8.87
C THR A 220 -9.53 9.85 7.79
N GLY A 221 -9.23 8.55 7.79
CA GLY A 221 -9.81 7.58 6.85
C GLY A 221 -11.34 7.54 6.89
N TYR A 222 -11.95 7.47 8.08
CA TYR A 222 -13.42 7.50 8.22
C TYR A 222 -14.04 8.87 7.91
N PHE A 223 -13.31 9.95 8.11
CA PHE A 223 -13.75 11.28 7.67
C PHE A 223 -13.74 11.39 6.15
N LEU A 224 -12.74 10.86 5.47
CA LEU A 224 -12.71 10.78 4.00
C LEU A 224 -13.84 9.87 3.46
N ASP A 225 -14.17 8.77 4.14
CA ASP A 225 -15.34 7.93 3.80
C ASP A 225 -16.66 8.73 3.93
N TRP A 226 -16.78 9.57 4.97
CA TRP A 226 -17.93 10.46 5.11
C TRP A 226 -17.98 11.54 4.03
N ILE A 227 -16.83 12.13 3.64
CA ILE A 227 -16.76 13.08 2.53
C ILE A 227 -17.23 12.42 1.23
N GLU A 228 -16.69 11.26 0.89
CA GLU A 228 -17.09 10.48 -0.30
C GLU A 228 -18.61 10.26 -0.34
N LYS A 229 -19.22 9.87 0.79
CA LYS A 229 -20.66 9.62 0.90
C LYS A 229 -21.53 10.87 0.85
N THR A 230 -21.05 12.02 1.32
CA THR A 230 -21.86 13.23 1.49
C THR A 230 -21.56 14.35 0.49
N ARG A 231 -20.46 14.26 -0.24
CA ARG A 231 -20.01 15.23 -1.26
C ARG A 231 -19.94 14.62 -2.66
N GLY A 232 -20.09 13.31 -2.78
CA GLY A 232 -20.20 12.59 -4.03
C GLY A 232 -19.07 11.60 -4.20
N THR A 233 -19.41 10.45 -4.79
CA THR A 233 -18.45 9.43 -5.19
C THR A 233 -17.41 10.06 -6.12
N GLY A 234 -16.13 9.78 -5.89
CA GLY A 234 -14.99 10.40 -6.54
C GLY A 234 -14.38 11.59 -5.78
N SER A 235 -14.84 11.89 -4.56
CA SER A 235 -14.27 12.95 -3.73
C SER A 235 -12.79 12.69 -3.42
N VAL A 236 -12.44 11.48 -2.99
CA VAL A 236 -11.03 11.14 -2.70
C VAL A 236 -10.17 11.14 -3.98
N TYR A 237 -10.74 10.73 -5.12
CA TYR A 237 -10.09 10.83 -6.42
C TYR A 237 -9.73 12.29 -6.76
N VAL A 238 -10.70 13.23 -6.69
CA VAL A 238 -10.44 14.64 -7.04
C VAL A 238 -9.47 15.29 -6.05
N MET A 239 -9.51 14.87 -4.79
CA MET A 239 -8.54 15.29 -3.78
C MET A 239 -7.12 14.84 -4.15
N ASN A 240 -6.90 13.55 -4.37
CA ASN A 240 -5.59 13.04 -4.77
C ASN A 240 -5.10 13.70 -6.07
N GLN A 241 -5.98 13.90 -7.05
CA GLN A 241 -5.66 14.60 -8.30
C GLN A 241 -5.31 16.08 -8.10
N ALA A 242 -5.95 16.78 -7.16
CA ALA A 242 -5.62 18.18 -6.85
C ALA A 242 -4.21 18.31 -6.24
N LEU A 243 -3.76 17.33 -5.44
CA LEU A 243 -2.42 17.29 -4.87
C LEU A 243 -1.31 17.19 -5.94
N PHE A 244 -1.60 16.74 -7.16
CA PHE A 244 -0.63 16.78 -8.27
C PHE A 244 -0.33 18.21 -8.74
N HIS A 245 -1.37 19.05 -8.83
CA HIS A 245 -1.34 20.29 -9.61
C HIS A 245 -0.66 21.46 -8.88
N LYS A 246 -0.81 21.53 -7.55
CA LYS A 246 -0.32 22.65 -6.74
C LYS A 246 0.24 22.19 -5.40
N LYS A 247 0.99 23.08 -4.74
CA LYS A 247 1.33 22.92 -3.32
C LYS A 247 0.04 22.91 -2.49
N TYR A 248 0.06 22.17 -1.40
CA TYR A 248 -1.07 22.08 -0.49
C TYR A 248 -1.17 23.36 0.34
N ASP A 249 -2.38 23.91 0.37
CA ASP A 249 -2.77 25.05 1.20
C ASP A 249 -4.15 24.77 1.76
N GLY A 250 -4.24 24.49 3.06
CA GLY A 250 -5.47 24.09 3.72
C GLY A 250 -6.60 25.13 3.64
N ASP A 251 -6.27 26.43 3.50
CA ASP A 251 -7.24 27.51 3.48
C ASP A 251 -8.02 27.57 2.17
N THR A 252 -7.37 27.21 1.06
CA THR A 252 -7.93 27.28 -0.30
C THR A 252 -8.31 25.90 -0.82
N TYR A 253 -7.50 24.88 -0.57
CA TYR A 253 -7.66 23.53 -1.12
C TYR A 253 -9.05 22.94 -0.92
N TRP A 254 -9.56 22.95 0.31
CA TRP A 254 -10.87 22.36 0.62
C TRP A 254 -12.03 23.20 0.10
N LYS A 255 -11.87 24.54 0.09
CA LYS A 255 -12.88 25.45 -0.45
C LYS A 255 -13.00 25.31 -1.96
N ASP A 256 -11.88 25.15 -2.66
CA ASP A 256 -11.86 24.95 -4.11
C ASP A 256 -12.56 23.64 -4.51
N LEU A 257 -12.42 22.58 -3.72
CA LEU A 257 -13.00 21.28 -4.01
C LEU A 257 -14.46 21.14 -3.55
N PHE A 258 -14.80 21.68 -2.38
CA PHE A 258 -16.08 21.40 -1.70
C PHE A 258 -16.86 22.66 -1.29
N GLY A 259 -16.37 23.85 -1.63
CA GLY A 259 -17.00 25.13 -1.29
C GLY A 259 -16.92 25.51 0.20
N GLN A 260 -16.23 24.73 1.03
CA GLN A 260 -16.13 24.94 2.48
C GLN A 260 -14.72 24.66 3.02
N SER A 261 -14.38 25.22 4.18
CA SER A 261 -13.14 24.89 4.88
C SER A 261 -13.20 23.47 5.47
N VAL A 262 -12.03 22.87 5.66
CA VAL A 262 -11.91 21.56 6.30
C VAL A 262 -12.47 21.54 7.72
N ASP A 263 -12.32 22.63 8.48
CA ASP A 263 -12.89 22.73 9.83
C ASP A 263 -14.42 22.70 9.83
N SER A 264 -15.05 23.28 8.80
CA SER A 264 -16.51 23.21 8.65
C SER A 264 -16.94 21.77 8.34
N LEU A 265 -16.26 21.13 7.39
CA LEU A 265 -16.51 19.74 7.03
C LEU A 265 -16.29 18.78 8.21
N TRP A 266 -15.22 18.96 8.98
CA TRP A 266 -14.92 18.15 10.15
C TRP A 266 -15.96 18.32 11.26
N ARG A 267 -16.45 19.55 11.47
CA ARG A 267 -17.55 19.81 12.41
C ARG A 267 -18.84 19.12 11.97
N GLU A 268 -19.17 19.18 10.68
CA GLU A 268 -20.32 18.45 10.12
C GLU A 268 -20.20 16.94 10.30
N TYR A 269 -19.02 16.37 10.02
CA TYR A 269 -18.73 14.95 10.27
C TYR A 269 -18.93 14.59 11.74
N THR A 270 -18.32 15.36 12.65
CA THR A 270 -18.43 15.15 14.10
C THR A 270 -19.88 15.19 14.58
N GLU A 271 -20.70 16.10 14.02
CA GLU A 271 -22.12 16.18 14.34
C GLU A 271 -22.91 15.00 13.77
N SER A 272 -22.54 14.51 12.57
CA SER A 272 -23.18 13.33 11.96
C SER A 272 -23.02 12.07 12.81
N LEU A 273 -21.93 11.94 13.56
CA LEU A 273 -21.67 10.81 14.45
C LEU A 273 -22.57 10.78 15.68
N LYS A 274 -23.20 11.90 16.05
CA LYS A 274 -24.10 12.00 17.21
C LYS A 274 -25.54 11.61 16.89
N LYS A 275 -25.90 11.58 15.60
CA LYS A 275 -27.25 11.23 15.16
C LYS A 275 -27.46 9.71 15.30
N PRO A 276 -28.63 9.24 15.77
CA PRO A 276 -28.96 7.82 15.75
C PRO A 276 -28.87 7.29 14.32
N LYS A 277 -28.26 6.11 14.13
CA LYS A 277 -28.22 5.45 12.82
C LYS A 277 -29.64 5.01 12.44
N ASP A 278 -30.14 5.47 11.30
CA ASP A 278 -31.29 4.83 10.66
C ASP A 278 -30.87 3.44 10.15
N GLU A 279 -31.67 2.41 10.46
CA GLU A 279 -31.36 1.00 10.18
C GLU A 279 -31.26 0.65 8.68
N SER A 280 -31.54 1.61 7.78
CA SER A 280 -31.53 1.41 6.32
C SER A 280 -30.14 1.49 5.66
N GLU A 281 -29.12 2.04 6.34
CA GLU A 281 -27.75 2.16 5.77
C GLU A 281 -26.99 0.82 5.71
N SER A 282 -27.44 -0.22 6.42
CA SER A 282 -26.71 -1.50 6.56
C SER A 282 -26.71 -2.38 5.31
N TYR A 283 -27.66 -2.22 4.39
CA TYR A 283 -27.85 -3.14 3.25
C TYR A 283 -27.44 -2.58 1.89
N GLY A 284 -27.15 -1.27 1.81
CA GLY A 284 -26.79 -0.58 0.57
C GLY A 284 -25.29 -0.31 0.40
N ASP A 285 -24.47 -0.47 1.43
CA ASP A 285 -23.04 -0.09 1.38
C ASP A 285 -22.26 -0.99 0.38
N PRO A 286 -21.73 -0.43 -0.73
CA PRO A 286 -20.90 -1.19 -1.67
C PRO A 286 -19.67 -1.82 -1.01
N ASN A 287 -19.16 -1.24 0.09
CA ASN A 287 -18.07 -1.83 0.87
C ASN A 287 -18.50 -3.12 1.55
N PHE A 288 -19.76 -3.27 1.96
CA PHE A 288 -20.27 -4.51 2.54
C PHE A 288 -20.32 -5.65 1.50
N LYS A 289 -20.72 -5.34 0.26
CA LYS A 289 -20.69 -6.30 -0.86
C LYS A 289 -19.26 -6.70 -1.24
N MET A 290 -18.31 -5.76 -1.20
CA MET A 290 -16.88 -6.04 -1.42
C MET A 290 -16.29 -6.88 -0.27
N GLN A 291 -16.65 -6.61 0.99
CA GLN A 291 -16.24 -7.40 2.15
C GLN A 291 -16.72 -8.85 2.07
N ILE A 292 -17.94 -9.10 1.56
CA ILE A 292 -18.44 -10.46 1.31
C ILE A 292 -17.61 -11.17 0.24
N ARG A 293 -17.30 -10.49 -0.86
CA ARG A 293 -16.49 -11.05 -1.96
C ARG A 293 -15.06 -11.37 -1.51
N ILE A 294 -14.42 -10.48 -0.76
CA ILE A 294 -13.08 -10.70 -0.22
C ILE A 294 -13.08 -11.81 0.83
N LYS A 295 -14.11 -11.93 1.68
CA LYS A 295 -14.23 -13.10 2.57
C LYS A 295 -14.28 -14.41 1.78
N GLN A 296 -15.04 -14.45 0.70
CA GLN A 296 -15.12 -15.64 -0.17
C GLN A 296 -13.79 -15.95 -0.89
N ASP A 297 -13.03 -14.93 -1.27
CA ASP A 297 -11.73 -15.09 -1.96
C ASP A 297 -10.54 -15.31 -1.00
N VAL A 298 -10.68 -14.98 0.29
CA VAL A 298 -9.62 -15.12 1.32
C VAL A 298 -9.80 -16.39 2.18
N GLU A 299 -11.05 -16.86 2.36
CA GLU A 299 -11.37 -18.09 3.10
C GLU A 299 -11.47 -19.34 2.20
N GLY A 300 -11.25 -19.18 0.89
CA GLY A 300 -11.19 -20.26 -0.12
C GLY A 300 -9.79 -20.80 -0.37
#